data_AF-A0A0Q0DDY1-F1
#
_entry.id   AF-A0A0Q0DDY1-F1
#
_cell.length_a   1.000
_cell.length_b   1.000
_cell.length_c   1.000
_cell.angle_alpha   90.00
_cell.angle_beta   90.00
_cell.angle_gamma   90.00
#
_symmetry.space_group_name_H-M   'P 1'
#
loop_
_entity.id
_entity.type
_entity.pdbx_description
1 polymer ?
#
loop_
_entity_poly.entity_id
_entity_poly.type
_entity_poly.pdbx_seq_one_letter_code
_entity_poly.pdbx_strand_id
1 'polypeptide(L)'
;DGRLPADAQIGESLYASNLLDRGHLVRRQDPNWGKDAQTANTDTFHFTNCSPQMSAFNQKTWLELEDYILDNTRRWKSRVTVFSGPILRDDDRSYRNVKIPSAFWKVVAFLGDDGKPSASAYMIDQSRELGELSIVFGQLKTWQRSVAQIEQLTGIHFGKLADYDGFSNEERLTGTRIEAQIRGPQDIRL
;
A
#
# COMPACT_ATOMS: atom_id res chain seq x y z
N ASP A 1 15.12 -10.26 -9.04
CA ASP A 1 16.24 -9.62 -8.31
C ASP A 1 17.42 -10.58 -8.32
N GLY A 2 18.55 -10.19 -8.92
CA GLY A 2 19.75 -11.03 -8.97
C GLY A 2 20.47 -11.18 -7.63
N ARG A 3 20.07 -10.39 -6.63
CA ARG A 3 20.61 -10.41 -5.26
C ARG A 3 20.00 -11.53 -4.39
N LEU A 4 18.91 -12.15 -4.86
CA LEU A 4 18.15 -13.15 -4.10
C LEU A 4 18.03 -14.47 -4.87
N PRO A 5 17.92 -15.61 -4.17
CA PRO A 5 17.63 -16.90 -4.78
C PRO A 5 16.36 -16.85 -5.67
N ALA A 6 16.34 -17.65 -6.73
CA ALA A 6 15.22 -17.68 -7.67
C ALA A 6 13.95 -18.28 -7.06
N ASP A 7 14.10 -19.26 -6.17
CA ASP A 7 13.02 -19.93 -5.42
C ASP A 7 12.44 -19.08 -4.28
N ALA A 8 13.15 -18.04 -3.85
CA ALA A 8 12.63 -17.01 -2.95
C ALA A 8 11.74 -15.97 -3.66
N GLN A 9 11.47 -16.12 -4.96
CA GLN A 9 10.72 -15.18 -5.79
C GLN A 9 9.60 -15.90 -6.54
N ILE A 10 8.41 -15.30 -6.58
CA ILE A 10 7.20 -15.88 -7.19
C ILE A 10 7.35 -16.16 -8.69
N GLY A 11 8.11 -15.29 -9.40
CA GLY A 11 8.40 -15.43 -10.83
C GLY A 11 7.19 -15.26 -11.77
N GLU A 12 7.43 -15.35 -13.07
CA GLU A 12 6.42 -15.13 -14.13
C GLU A 12 5.29 -16.18 -14.10
N SER A 13 5.59 -17.39 -13.59
CA SER A 13 4.66 -18.51 -13.62
C SER A 13 3.35 -18.24 -12.86
N LEU A 14 3.35 -17.37 -11.84
CA LEU A 14 2.12 -17.01 -11.13
C LEU A 14 1.18 -16.17 -12.01
N TYR A 15 1.73 -15.26 -12.82
CA TYR A 15 1.00 -14.24 -13.56
C TYR A 15 0.52 -14.70 -14.95
N ALA A 16 1.04 -15.82 -15.45
CA ALA A 16 0.67 -16.33 -16.76
C ALA A 16 -0.82 -16.72 -16.86
N SER A 17 -1.50 -16.20 -17.87
CA SER A 17 -2.89 -16.55 -18.25
C SER A 17 -3.92 -16.37 -17.14
N ASN A 18 -3.85 -15.26 -16.40
CA ASN A 18 -4.86 -14.87 -15.42
C ASN A 18 -4.96 -13.34 -15.29
N LEU A 19 -5.78 -12.87 -14.35
CA LEU A 19 -6.07 -11.46 -14.14
C LEU A 19 -5.20 -10.78 -13.07
N LEU A 20 -4.14 -11.46 -12.59
CA LEU A 20 -3.20 -10.86 -11.64
C LEU A 20 -2.18 -10.01 -12.41
N ASP A 21 -2.07 -8.76 -11.99
CA ASP A 21 -1.00 -7.84 -12.38
C ASP A 21 0.18 -7.97 -11.41
N ARG A 22 1.37 -7.62 -11.91
CA ARG A 22 2.58 -7.35 -11.12
C ARG A 22 2.45 -6.00 -10.42
N GLY A 23 1.59 -5.95 -9.41
CA GLY A 23 1.29 -4.75 -8.65
C GLY A 23 2.52 -4.26 -7.90
N HIS A 24 2.97 -3.04 -8.19
CA HIS A 24 4.16 -2.46 -7.57
C HIS A 24 3.86 -2.07 -6.11
N LEU A 25 4.77 -2.41 -5.18
CA LEU A 25 4.69 -1.97 -3.79
C LEU A 25 5.29 -0.57 -3.60
N VAL A 26 6.47 -0.35 -4.21
CA VAL A 26 7.04 0.98 -4.47
C VAL A 26 6.74 1.37 -5.92
N ARG A 27 6.02 2.48 -6.11
CA ARG A 27 5.66 3.00 -7.44
C ARG A 27 6.92 3.33 -8.23
N ARG A 28 6.92 2.97 -9.51
CA ARG A 28 8.04 3.23 -10.44
C ARG A 28 8.56 4.67 -10.41
N GLN A 29 7.67 5.66 -10.30
CA GLN A 29 8.06 7.08 -10.41
C GLN A 29 8.66 7.64 -9.12
N ASP A 30 8.33 7.08 -7.96
CA ASP A 30 8.70 7.62 -6.65
C ASP A 30 10.22 7.74 -6.44
N PRO A 31 11.06 6.76 -6.84
CA PRO A 31 12.49 6.84 -6.62
C PRO A 31 13.26 7.43 -7.81
N ASN A 32 12.57 7.96 -8.83
CA ASN A 32 13.20 8.43 -10.07
C ASN A 32 13.80 9.84 -9.95
N TRP A 33 14.68 10.05 -8.96
CA TRP A 33 15.34 11.32 -8.70
C TRP A 33 16.75 11.13 -8.12
N GLY A 34 17.57 12.19 -8.17
CA GLY A 34 18.95 12.14 -7.70
C GLY A 34 19.90 11.39 -8.64
N LYS A 35 21.11 11.08 -8.15
CA LYS A 35 22.19 10.48 -8.95
C LYS A 35 21.95 9.01 -9.32
N ASP A 36 21.14 8.30 -8.52
CA ASP A 36 20.89 6.86 -8.65
C ASP A 36 19.53 6.55 -9.32
N ALA A 37 18.87 7.57 -9.90
CA ALA A 37 17.51 7.48 -10.43
C ALA A 37 17.29 6.33 -11.45
N GLN A 38 18.27 6.09 -12.33
CA GLN A 38 18.17 5.04 -13.33
C GLN A 38 18.21 3.64 -12.72
N THR A 39 19.10 3.44 -11.74
CA THR A 39 19.19 2.20 -10.96
C THR A 39 17.91 2.00 -10.18
N ALA A 40 17.43 3.04 -9.49
CA ALA A 40 16.23 2.95 -8.68
C ALA A 40 14.97 2.65 -9.52
N ASN A 41 14.81 3.27 -10.70
CA ASN A 41 13.77 2.93 -11.66
C ASN A 41 13.83 1.44 -12.03
N THR A 42 15.02 0.92 -12.32
CA THR A 42 15.21 -0.49 -12.70
C THR A 42 14.86 -1.44 -11.55
N ASP A 43 15.28 -1.11 -10.33
CA ASP A 43 15.00 -1.90 -9.12
C ASP A 43 13.49 -2.01 -8.84
N THR A 44 12.67 -1.02 -9.24
CA THR A 44 11.20 -1.11 -9.08
C THR A 44 10.56 -2.26 -9.87
N PHE A 45 11.23 -2.78 -10.90
CA PHE A 45 10.73 -3.88 -11.74
C PHE A 45 11.13 -5.28 -11.24
N HIS A 46 11.82 -5.39 -10.10
CA HIS A 46 12.09 -6.71 -9.51
C HIS A 46 10.84 -7.31 -8.87
N PHE A 47 10.71 -8.65 -8.96
CA PHE A 47 9.61 -9.39 -8.32
C PHE A 47 9.48 -9.14 -6.82
N THR A 48 10.57 -8.79 -6.15
CA THR A 48 10.62 -8.45 -4.73
C THR A 48 9.95 -7.12 -4.39
N ASN A 49 9.72 -6.27 -5.39
CA ASN A 49 8.92 -5.05 -5.27
C ASN A 49 7.49 -5.23 -5.82
N CYS A 50 7.05 -6.46 -6.10
CA CYS A 50 5.70 -6.70 -6.59
C CYS A 50 4.94 -7.72 -5.76
N SER A 51 3.62 -7.60 -5.78
CA SER A 51 2.70 -8.57 -5.18
C SER A 51 1.55 -8.83 -6.17
N PRO A 52 0.97 -10.05 -6.20
CA PRO A 52 -0.18 -10.33 -7.03
C PRO A 52 -1.37 -9.46 -6.62
N GLN A 53 -1.77 -8.57 -7.54
CA GLN A 53 -2.91 -7.68 -7.40
C GLN A 53 -3.86 -7.94 -8.56
N MET A 54 -5.17 -7.91 -8.34
CA MET A 54 -6.11 -7.99 -9.46
C MET A 54 -5.91 -6.77 -10.38
N SER A 55 -5.96 -6.94 -11.70
CA SER A 55 -5.67 -5.84 -12.63
C SER A 55 -6.54 -4.60 -12.44
N ALA A 56 -7.82 -4.80 -12.09
CA ALA A 56 -8.74 -3.72 -11.70
C ALA A 56 -8.28 -2.95 -10.46
N PHE A 57 -7.57 -3.60 -9.54
CA PHE A 57 -6.97 -3.02 -8.33
C PHE A 57 -5.76 -2.16 -8.63
N ASN A 58 -4.82 -2.72 -9.38
CA ASN A 58 -3.54 -2.07 -9.68
C ASN A 58 -3.72 -0.80 -10.53
N GLN A 59 -4.70 -0.78 -11.45
CA GLN A 59 -4.79 0.25 -12.49
C GLN A 59 -5.65 1.48 -12.14
N LYS A 60 -6.37 1.49 -11.01
CA LYS A 60 -7.25 2.62 -10.62
C LYS A 60 -7.03 3.07 -9.19
N THR A 61 -7.42 2.25 -8.21
CA THR A 61 -7.58 2.69 -6.81
C THR A 61 -6.24 2.92 -6.10
N TRP A 62 -5.25 2.07 -6.36
CA TRP A 62 -3.91 2.24 -5.80
C TRP A 62 -3.22 3.48 -6.38
N LEU A 63 -3.40 3.71 -7.68
CA LEU A 63 -2.87 4.87 -8.39
C LEU A 63 -3.49 6.18 -7.90
N GLU A 64 -4.81 6.23 -7.67
CA GLU A 64 -5.49 7.42 -7.15
C GLU A 64 -5.02 7.81 -5.74
N LEU A 65 -4.80 6.82 -4.86
CA LEU A 65 -4.20 7.07 -3.54
C LEU A 65 -2.76 7.57 -3.67
N GLU A 66 -1.98 6.96 -4.57
CA GLU A 66 -0.60 7.38 -4.84
C GLU A 66 -0.52 8.79 -5.39
N ASP A 67 -1.39 9.14 -6.34
CA ASP A 67 -1.47 10.47 -6.92
C ASP A 67 -1.92 11.49 -5.87
N TYR A 68 -2.86 11.16 -4.98
CA TYR A 68 -3.22 12.02 -3.85
C TYR A 68 -2.04 12.27 -2.91
N ILE A 69 -1.34 11.22 -2.48
CA ILE A 69 -0.16 11.33 -1.63
C ILE A 69 0.88 12.21 -2.36
N LEU A 70 1.12 11.96 -3.64
CA LEU A 70 2.09 12.71 -4.45
C LEU A 70 1.71 14.19 -4.62
N ASP A 71 0.44 14.49 -4.90
CA ASP A 71 -0.03 15.86 -5.14
C ASP A 71 -0.02 16.69 -3.87
N ASN A 72 -0.34 16.10 -2.72
CA ASN A 72 -0.17 16.77 -1.43
C ASN A 72 1.30 16.95 -1.07
N THR A 73 2.17 15.98 -1.35
CA THR A 73 3.61 16.13 -1.08
C THR A 73 4.31 17.14 -1.99
N ARG A 74 3.84 17.30 -3.22
CA ARG A 74 4.29 18.37 -4.15
C ARG A 74 3.99 19.77 -3.61
N ARG A 75 2.86 19.96 -2.93
CA ARG A 75 2.54 21.23 -2.26
C ARG A 75 3.54 21.55 -1.14
N TRP A 76 4.12 20.52 -0.53
CA TRP A 76 4.85 20.67 0.73
C TRP A 76 6.36 20.84 0.54
N LYS A 77 6.89 20.73 -0.69
CA LYS A 77 8.35 20.64 -0.98
C LYS A 77 9.07 19.66 -0.04
N SER A 78 8.33 18.69 0.49
CA SER A 78 8.69 17.98 1.71
C SER A 78 9.09 16.56 1.38
N ARG A 79 10.12 16.09 2.09
CA ARG A 79 10.54 14.70 2.08
C ARG A 79 9.45 13.89 2.74
N VAL A 80 8.99 12.85 2.06
CA VAL A 80 8.02 11.89 2.60
C VAL A 80 8.65 10.52 2.62
N THR A 81 8.33 9.78 3.67
CA THR A 81 8.67 8.36 3.80
C THR A 81 7.40 7.56 3.68
N VAL A 82 7.38 6.62 2.73
CA VAL A 82 6.26 5.72 2.50
C VAL A 82 6.70 4.29 2.81
N PHE A 83 5.96 3.64 3.68
CA PHE A 83 6.00 2.20 3.89
C PHE A 83 4.79 1.58 3.21
N SER A 84 4.97 0.42 2.59
CA SER A 84 3.94 -0.21 1.77
C SER A 84 4.09 -1.72 1.81
N GLY A 85 2.98 -2.45 1.75
CA GLY A 85 3.02 -3.89 1.70
C GLY A 85 1.64 -4.54 1.60
N PRO A 86 1.60 -5.87 1.40
CA PRO A 86 0.39 -6.66 1.57
C PRO A 86 0.07 -6.87 3.07
N ILE A 87 -1.21 -7.11 3.37
CA ILE A 87 -1.61 -7.80 4.60
C ILE A 87 -1.55 -9.29 4.31
N LEU A 88 -0.68 -10.02 5.00
CA LEU A 88 -0.53 -11.47 4.85
C LEU A 88 -1.40 -12.18 5.87
N ARG A 89 -2.42 -12.88 5.41
CA ARG A 89 -3.35 -13.62 6.28
C ARG A 89 -3.20 -15.13 6.06
N ASP A 90 -3.39 -15.90 7.13
CA ASP A 90 -3.36 -17.36 7.06
C ASP A 90 -4.44 -17.92 6.13
N ASP A 91 -5.58 -17.24 6.05
CA ASP A 91 -6.75 -17.59 5.23
C ASP A 91 -6.72 -16.99 3.82
N ASP A 92 -5.65 -16.31 3.41
CA ASP A 92 -5.51 -15.81 2.04
C ASP A 92 -5.65 -16.96 1.03
N ARG A 93 -6.26 -16.66 -0.13
CA ARG A 93 -6.53 -17.65 -1.16
C ARG A 93 -5.23 -18.20 -1.71
N SER A 94 -5.09 -19.53 -1.74
CA SER A 94 -3.97 -20.18 -2.44
C SER A 94 -4.26 -20.24 -3.94
N TYR A 95 -3.30 -19.81 -4.74
CA TYR A 95 -3.30 -19.94 -6.19
C TYR A 95 -1.89 -20.27 -6.68
N ARG A 96 -1.75 -21.39 -7.40
CA ARG A 96 -0.46 -21.93 -7.85
C ARG A 96 0.59 -22.01 -6.71
N ASN A 97 0.14 -22.49 -5.55
CA ASN A 97 0.94 -22.63 -4.32
C ASN A 97 1.44 -21.31 -3.69
N VAL A 98 0.87 -20.17 -4.09
CA VAL A 98 1.15 -18.85 -3.50
C VAL A 98 -0.12 -18.33 -2.84
N LYS A 99 0.01 -17.79 -1.63
CA LYS A 99 -1.06 -17.07 -0.93
C LYS A 99 -1.21 -15.69 -1.56
N ILE A 100 -2.40 -15.40 -2.11
CA ILE A 100 -2.70 -14.13 -2.78
C ILE A 100 -3.26 -13.16 -1.73
N PRO A 101 -2.56 -12.07 -1.39
CA PRO A 101 -3.02 -11.14 -0.36
C PRO A 101 -4.37 -10.54 -0.69
N SER A 102 -5.29 -10.53 0.26
CA SER A 102 -6.61 -9.94 0.10
C SER A 102 -6.67 -8.43 0.34
N ALA A 103 -5.61 -7.85 0.93
CA ALA A 103 -5.54 -6.42 1.20
C ALA A 103 -4.09 -5.91 1.15
N PHE A 104 -3.95 -4.61 0.95
CA PHE A 104 -2.68 -3.89 0.94
C PHE A 104 -2.76 -2.66 1.83
N TRP A 105 -1.62 -2.19 2.30
CA TRP A 105 -1.52 -1.05 3.19
C TRP A 105 -0.43 -0.09 2.75
N LYS A 106 -0.60 1.18 3.14
CA LYS A 106 0.45 2.20 3.12
C LYS A 106 0.47 2.96 4.44
N VAL A 107 1.67 3.24 4.94
CA VAL A 107 1.90 4.19 6.03
C VAL A 107 2.78 5.31 5.49
N VAL A 108 2.33 6.54 5.65
CA VAL A 108 2.98 7.74 5.11
C VAL A 108 3.41 8.61 6.28
N ALA A 109 4.69 8.97 6.33
CA ALA A 109 5.26 9.89 7.32
C ALA A 109 5.83 11.12 6.62
N PHE A 110 5.50 12.29 7.16
CA PHE A 110 5.82 13.58 6.54
C PHE A 110 5.93 14.70 7.59
N LEU A 111 6.38 15.89 7.16
CA LEU A 111 6.30 17.11 7.96
C LEU A 111 5.13 17.95 7.45
N GLY A 112 4.22 18.38 8.34
CA GLY A 112 3.16 19.32 8.03
C GLY A 112 3.69 20.70 7.62
N ASP A 113 2.80 21.55 7.11
CA ASP A 113 3.14 22.94 6.75
C ASP A 113 3.68 23.75 7.94
N ASP A 114 3.35 23.35 9.17
CA ASP A 114 3.87 23.92 10.42
C ASP A 114 5.22 23.34 10.85
N GLY A 115 5.81 22.46 10.05
CA GLY A 115 7.07 21.78 10.30
C GLY A 115 6.99 20.62 11.30
N LYS A 116 5.80 20.25 11.78
CA LYS A 116 5.64 19.15 12.74
C LYS A 116 5.54 17.79 12.05
N PRO A 117 6.10 16.72 12.64
CA PRO A 117 5.92 15.37 12.13
C PRO A 117 4.46 14.95 12.21
N SER A 118 3.99 14.29 11.16
CA SER A 118 2.67 13.69 11.06
C SER A 118 2.75 12.38 10.27
N ALA A 119 1.81 11.48 10.56
CA ALA A 119 1.67 10.21 9.88
C ALA A 119 0.20 9.95 9.51
N SER A 120 -0.01 9.13 8.48
CA SER A 120 -1.32 8.60 8.11
C SER A 120 -1.18 7.19 7.59
N ALA A 121 -2.24 6.39 7.70
CA ALA A 121 -2.27 5.03 7.19
C ALA A 121 -3.51 4.75 6.36
N TYR A 122 -3.32 3.89 5.35
CA TYR A 122 -4.34 3.55 4.37
C TYR A 122 -4.35 2.04 4.17
N MET A 123 -5.53 1.49 3.92
CA MET A 123 -5.73 0.10 3.56
C MET A 123 -6.66 0.01 2.36
N ILE A 124 -6.31 -0.82 1.38
CA ILE A 124 -7.15 -1.10 0.23
C ILE A 124 -7.45 -2.60 0.24
N ASP A 125 -8.74 -2.93 0.21
CA ASP A 125 -9.24 -4.31 0.26
C ASP A 125 -9.64 -4.77 -1.15
N GLN A 126 -9.15 -5.96 -1.56
CA GLN A 126 -9.48 -6.63 -2.82
C GLN A 126 -10.15 -8.01 -2.63
N SER A 127 -10.69 -8.29 -1.43
CA SER A 127 -11.24 -9.61 -1.08
C SER A 127 -12.40 -10.03 -1.99
N ARG A 128 -13.23 -9.08 -2.45
CA ARG A 128 -14.39 -9.35 -3.31
C ARG A 128 -13.96 -9.76 -4.72
N GLU A 129 -12.93 -9.11 -5.25
CA GLU A 129 -12.39 -9.34 -6.58
C GLU A 129 -11.67 -10.70 -6.66
N LEU A 130 -11.06 -11.13 -5.55
CA LEU A 130 -10.47 -12.47 -5.42
C LEU A 130 -11.51 -13.60 -5.36
N GLY A 131 -12.72 -13.32 -4.86
CA GLY A 131 -13.78 -14.32 -4.72
C GLY A 131 -14.24 -14.88 -6.07
N GLU A 132 -14.26 -14.04 -7.10
CA GLU A 132 -14.84 -14.44 -8.38
C GLU A 132 -13.83 -14.87 -9.44
N LEU A 133 -12.57 -14.42 -9.41
CA LEU A 133 -11.62 -14.56 -10.55
C LEU A 133 -12.30 -14.30 -11.93
N SER A 134 -13.38 -13.52 -11.91
CA SER A 134 -14.29 -13.23 -12.99
C SER A 134 -14.40 -11.71 -13.09
N ILE A 135 -14.87 -11.21 -14.24
CA ILE A 135 -14.88 -9.79 -14.61
C ILE A 135 -15.91 -8.97 -13.80
N VAL A 136 -16.45 -9.49 -12.69
CA VAL A 136 -17.35 -8.70 -11.84
C VAL A 136 -16.52 -7.70 -11.05
N PHE A 137 -16.44 -6.50 -11.61
CA PHE A 137 -15.82 -5.33 -11.00
C PHE A 137 -16.61 -4.90 -9.77
N GLY A 138 -16.21 -5.43 -8.60
CA GLY A 138 -16.55 -4.81 -7.33
C GLY A 138 -15.96 -3.40 -7.23
N GLN A 139 -16.64 -2.51 -6.52
CA GLN A 139 -16.00 -1.27 -6.10
C GLN A 139 -14.96 -1.59 -5.02
N LEU A 140 -13.70 -1.44 -5.39
CA LEU A 140 -12.59 -1.45 -4.44
C LEU A 140 -12.83 -0.39 -3.37
N LYS A 141 -12.57 -0.77 -2.13
CA LYS A 141 -12.73 0.13 -0.99
C LYS A 141 -11.38 0.51 -0.45
N THR A 142 -11.06 1.80 -0.59
CA THR A 142 -9.96 2.45 0.11
C THR A 142 -10.46 2.92 1.46
N TRP A 143 -9.66 2.68 2.49
CA TRP A 143 -9.94 3.11 3.85
C TRP A 143 -8.75 3.87 4.39
N GLN A 144 -9.01 5.01 5.03
CA GLN A 144 -8.09 5.51 6.03
C GLN A 144 -8.24 4.67 7.31
N ARG A 145 -7.10 4.26 7.83
CA ARG A 145 -6.94 3.42 9.03
C ARG A 145 -5.96 4.12 9.95
N SER A 146 -5.94 3.75 11.21
CA SER A 146 -4.86 4.21 12.10
C SER A 146 -3.56 3.45 11.78
N VAL A 147 -2.42 4.09 12.03
CA VAL A 147 -1.11 3.40 12.00
C VAL A 147 -1.14 2.22 12.97
N ALA A 148 -1.68 2.39 14.17
CA ALA A 148 -1.82 1.32 15.16
C ALA A 148 -2.62 0.10 14.64
N GLN A 149 -3.67 0.31 13.85
CA GLN A 149 -4.40 -0.79 13.21
C GLN A 149 -3.54 -1.51 12.17
N ILE A 150 -2.75 -0.79 11.37
CA ILE A 150 -1.83 -1.44 10.41
C ILE A 150 -0.77 -2.25 11.14
N GLU A 151 -0.22 -1.74 12.25
CA GLU A 151 0.72 -2.50 13.09
C GLU A 151 0.08 -3.79 13.61
N GLN A 152 -1.16 -3.73 14.11
CA GLN A 152 -1.89 -4.91 14.57
C GLN A 152 -2.17 -5.93 13.46
N LEU A 153 -2.51 -5.46 12.26
CA LEU A 153 -2.83 -6.34 11.12
C LEU A 153 -1.58 -6.99 10.50
N THR A 154 -0.41 -6.34 10.60
CA THR A 154 0.83 -6.79 9.94
C THR A 154 1.84 -7.41 10.90
N GLY A 155 1.75 -7.12 12.20
CA GLY A 155 2.79 -7.42 13.17
C GLY A 155 4.05 -6.56 13.03
N ILE A 156 4.05 -5.56 12.14
CA ILE A 156 5.17 -4.64 11.94
C ILE A 156 5.02 -3.48 12.92
N HIS A 157 6.11 -3.08 13.57
CA HIS A 157 6.16 -1.87 14.38
C HIS A 157 6.86 -0.74 13.62
N PHE A 158 6.18 0.39 13.46
CA PHE A 158 6.71 1.59 12.80
C PHE A 158 7.33 2.59 13.81
N GLY A 159 7.62 2.13 15.03
CA GLY A 159 8.18 2.96 16.09
C GLY A 159 7.17 3.98 16.59
N LYS A 160 7.52 5.27 16.50
CA LYS A 160 6.68 6.36 17.05
C LYS A 160 5.63 6.89 16.07
N LEU A 161 5.51 6.34 14.85
CA LEU A 161 4.60 6.90 13.85
C LEU A 161 3.14 6.91 14.31
N ALA A 162 2.71 5.94 15.12
CA ALA A 162 1.37 5.94 15.70
C ALA A 162 1.10 7.14 16.64
N ASP A 163 2.13 7.75 17.24
CA ASP A 163 1.96 8.94 18.07
C ASP A 163 1.72 10.21 17.23
N TYR A 164 2.09 10.16 15.96
CA TYR A 164 1.95 11.27 15.00
C TYR A 164 0.77 11.09 14.04
N ASP A 165 -0.02 10.03 14.21
CA ASP A 165 -1.21 9.73 13.42
C ASP A 165 -2.48 10.14 14.19
N GLY A 166 -3.29 11.00 13.57
CA GLY A 166 -4.53 11.50 14.16
C GLY A 166 -5.49 10.38 14.52
N PHE A 167 -5.58 9.35 13.67
CA PHE A 167 -6.49 8.24 13.94
C PHE A 167 -6.01 7.40 15.13
N SER A 168 -4.73 7.03 15.18
CA SER A 168 -4.15 6.29 16.31
C SER A 168 -4.35 7.01 17.65
N ASN A 169 -4.20 8.34 17.65
CA ASN A 169 -4.41 9.16 18.84
C ASN A 169 -5.89 9.20 19.26
N GLU A 170 -6.82 9.33 18.31
CA GLU A 170 -8.27 9.32 18.58
C GLU A 170 -8.72 7.95 19.13
N GLU A 171 -8.24 6.83 18.55
CA GLU A 171 -8.54 5.48 19.05
C GLU A 171 -8.02 5.27 20.47
N ARG A 172 -6.81 5.75 20.77
CA ARG A 172 -6.21 5.65 22.12
C ARG A 172 -7.00 6.44 23.15
N LEU A 173 -7.51 7.62 22.78
CA LEU A 173 -8.28 8.49 23.68
C LEU A 173 -9.70 8.00 23.92
N THR A 174 -10.35 7.46 22.88
CA THR A 174 -11.77 7.08 22.91
C THR A 174 -11.99 5.60 23.20
N GLY A 175 -10.96 4.76 23.03
CA GLY A 175 -11.07 3.30 23.05
C GLY A 175 -11.89 2.73 21.89
N THR A 176 -12.27 3.56 20.92
CA THR A 176 -13.15 3.17 19.80
C THR A 176 -12.34 3.07 18.52
N ARG A 177 -12.50 1.96 17.81
CA ARG A 177 -11.86 1.74 16.52
C ARG A 177 -12.47 2.66 15.46
N ILE A 178 -11.63 3.35 14.68
CA ILE A 178 -12.09 4.24 13.60
C ILE A 178 -11.56 3.79 12.24
N GLU A 179 -12.40 4.00 11.23
CA GLU A 179 -12.08 3.78 9.82
C GLU A 179 -12.91 4.77 9.01
N ALA A 180 -12.32 5.32 7.95
CA ALA A 180 -13.03 6.22 7.04
C ALA A 180 -12.89 5.70 5.62
N GLN A 181 -14.02 5.46 4.94
CA GLN A 181 -13.98 5.06 3.53
C GLN A 181 -13.58 6.28 2.70
N ILE A 182 -12.54 6.12 1.87
CA ILE A 182 -12.08 7.15 0.94
C ILE A 182 -12.73 6.88 -0.42
N ARG A 183 -13.58 7.80 -0.87
CA ARG A 183 -14.18 7.81 -2.22
C ARG A 183 -13.54 8.90 -3.09
N GLY A 184 -12.86 9.86 -2.48
CA GLY A 184 -12.02 10.83 -3.14
C GLY A 184 -11.14 11.61 -2.14
N PRO A 185 -10.28 12.51 -2.64
CA PRO A 185 -9.35 13.31 -1.83
C PRO A 185 -9.98 14.04 -0.63
N GLN A 186 -11.23 14.45 -0.75
CA GLN A 186 -11.99 15.19 0.26
C GLN A 186 -12.35 14.35 1.51
N ASP A 187 -12.29 13.03 1.42
CA ASP A 187 -12.66 12.14 2.53
C ASP A 187 -11.48 11.87 3.48
N ILE A 188 -10.27 12.30 3.10
CA ILE A 188 -9.04 12.05 3.87
C ILE A 188 -8.91 13.08 4.99
N ARG A 189 -8.72 12.58 6.22
CA ARG A 189 -8.59 13.38 7.44
C ARG A 189 -7.13 13.37 7.88
N LEU A 190 -6.48 14.54 7.91
CA LEU A 190 -5.12 14.70 8.43
C LEU A 190 -5.15 15.03 9.93
#